data_AF-A0A838PZ49-F1
#
_entry.id   AF-A0A838PZ49-F1
#
_cell.length_a   1.000
_cell.length_b   1.000
_cell.length_c   1.000
_cell.angle_alpha   90.00
_cell.angle_beta   90.00
_cell.angle_gamma   90.00
#
_symmetry.space_group_name_H-M   'P 1'
#
loop_
_entity.id
_entity.type
_entity.pdbx_description
1 polymer ?
#
loop_
_entity_poly.entity_id
_entity_poly.type
_entity_poly.pdbx_seq_one_letter_code
_entity_poly.pdbx_strand_id
1 'polypeptide(L)'
;MAQLTAFYRSSIGKKFIVALTGVILIFFIIGHLLGNLQIFLGPDWVNSYAEHLRALGPLLWMVRIFLLITVILHIYFTIWLAVNNRRARPTPYARKNHVKATFASRSMALSGLLVLAFILYHLAHFTVRVTDPRFLLLKVDPLNRYDVYSMMVYGFQNAIVSGFYIVAMFLL
;
A
#
# COMPACT_ATOMS: atom_id res chain seq x y z
N MET A 1 -3.41 -31.49 -13.36
CA MET A 1 -2.26 -30.55 -13.30
C MET A 1 -2.16 -29.61 -14.52
N ALA A 2 -2.19 -30.09 -15.77
CA ALA A 2 -2.04 -29.25 -16.97
C ALA A 2 -3.11 -28.15 -17.17
N GLN A 3 -4.37 -28.41 -16.78
CA GLN A 3 -5.44 -27.40 -16.92
C GLN A 3 -5.34 -26.26 -15.90
N LEU A 4 -4.86 -26.53 -14.68
CA LEU A 4 -4.61 -25.51 -13.66
C LEU A 4 -3.48 -24.56 -14.09
N THR A 5 -2.37 -25.09 -14.60
CA THR A 5 -1.27 -24.28 -15.12
C THR A 5 -1.68 -23.48 -16.35
N ALA A 6 -2.53 -24.03 -17.24
CA ALA A 6 -3.11 -23.29 -18.36
C ALA A 6 -4.00 -22.13 -17.90
N PHE A 7 -4.82 -22.34 -16.86
CA PHE A 7 -5.68 -21.30 -16.30
C PHE A 7 -4.87 -20.14 -15.69
N TYR A 8 -3.87 -20.42 -14.85
CA TYR A 8 -3.02 -19.38 -14.24
C TYR A 8 -2.17 -18.63 -15.28
N ARG A 9 -1.82 -19.28 -16.40
CA ARG A 9 -1.12 -18.64 -17.52
C ARG A 9 -2.05 -17.82 -18.42
N SER A 10 -3.37 -18.00 -18.35
CA SER A 10 -4.33 -17.23 -19.14
C SER A 10 -4.44 -15.76 -18.70
N SER A 11 -5.14 -14.94 -19.48
CA SER A 11 -5.48 -13.56 -19.09
C SER A 11 -6.55 -13.53 -17.98
N ILE A 12 -7.42 -14.54 -17.93
CA ILE A 12 -8.48 -14.68 -16.93
C ILE A 12 -7.88 -14.99 -15.55
N GLY A 13 -6.97 -15.97 -15.48
CA GLY A 13 -6.30 -16.33 -14.23
C GLY A 13 -5.53 -15.16 -13.62
N LYS A 14 -4.82 -14.37 -14.44
CA LYS A 14 -4.11 -13.17 -13.96
C LYS A 14 -5.05 -12.10 -13.43
N LYS A 15 -6.20 -11.88 -14.07
CA LYS A 15 -7.22 -10.95 -13.56
C LYS A 15 -7.78 -11.42 -12.21
N PHE A 16 -7.97 -12.74 -12.05
CA PHE A 16 -8.40 -13.31 -10.78
C PHE A 16 -7.36 -13.10 -9.68
N ILE A 17 -6.07 -13.29 -9.96
CA ILE A 17 -4.98 -12.98 -9.01
C ILE A 17 -5.00 -11.50 -8.61
N VAL A 18 -5.12 -10.58 -9.57
CA VAL A 18 -5.22 -9.13 -9.29
C VAL A 18 -6.43 -8.81 -8.41
N ALA A 19 -7.59 -9.41 -8.69
CA ALA A 19 -8.80 -9.21 -7.90
C ALA A 19 -8.65 -9.72 -6.46
N LEU A 20 -8.15 -10.95 -6.28
CA LEU A 20 -7.96 -11.55 -4.96
C LEU A 20 -6.94 -10.76 -4.12
N THR A 21 -5.79 -10.44 -4.73
CA THR A 21 -4.77 -9.61 -4.06
C THR A 21 -5.32 -8.22 -3.74
N GLY A 22 -6.11 -7.61 -4.63
CA GLY A 22 -6.76 -6.33 -4.38
C GLY A 22 -7.70 -6.35 -3.17
N VAL A 23 -8.52 -7.40 -3.02
CA VAL A 23 -9.41 -7.57 -1.85
C VAL A 23 -8.60 -7.69 -0.55
N ILE A 24 -7.52 -8.48 -0.56
CA ILE A 24 -6.63 -8.61 0.61
C ILE A 24 -6.03 -7.25 0.98
N LEU A 25 -5.56 -6.49 0.00
CA LEU A 25 -4.97 -5.17 0.24
C LEU A 25 -5.99 -4.15 0.74
N ILE A 26 -7.24 -4.19 0.28
CA ILE A 26 -8.32 -3.34 0.80
C ILE A 26 -8.55 -3.59 2.30
N PHE A 27 -8.69 -4.86 2.70
CA PHE A 27 -8.85 -5.19 4.13
C PHE A 27 -7.65 -4.75 4.96
N PHE A 28 -6.43 -4.94 4.43
CA PHE A 28 -5.23 -4.44 5.07
C PHE A 28 -5.27 -2.92 5.23
N ILE A 29 -5.61 -2.17 4.18
CA ILE A 29 -5.66 -0.69 4.23
C ILE A 29 -6.70 -0.22 5.25
N ILE A 30 -7.87 -0.86 5.32
CA ILE A 30 -8.90 -0.51 6.32
C ILE A 30 -8.33 -0.71 7.73
N GLY A 31 -7.78 -1.88 8.05
CA GLY A 31 -7.20 -2.15 9.36
C GLY A 31 -6.01 -1.23 9.68
N HIS A 32 -5.15 -0.99 8.69
CA HIS A 32 -4.01 -0.09 8.79
C HIS A 32 -4.45 1.34 9.10
N LEU A 33 -5.46 1.85 8.38
CA LEU A 33 -6.01 3.18 8.61
C LEU A 33 -6.63 3.29 10.00
N LEU A 34 -7.45 2.31 10.41
CA LEU A 34 -8.04 2.29 11.76
C LEU A 34 -6.97 2.33 12.86
N GLY A 35 -5.87 1.59 12.70
CA GLY A 35 -4.74 1.64 13.63
C GLY A 35 -4.08 3.03 13.66
N ASN A 36 -3.90 3.67 12.51
CA ASN A 36 -3.29 5.01 12.42
C ASN A 36 -4.21 6.12 12.94
N LEU A 37 -5.53 6.01 12.76
CA LEU A 37 -6.51 6.99 13.23
C LEU A 37 -6.53 7.09 14.77
N GLN A 38 -6.00 6.09 15.47
CA GLN A 38 -5.81 6.17 16.92
C GLN A 38 -4.88 7.31 17.35
N ILE A 39 -4.10 7.91 16.44
CA ILE A 39 -3.34 9.14 16.72
C ILE A 39 -4.23 10.25 17.28
N PHE A 40 -5.50 10.32 16.86
CA PHE A 40 -6.45 11.33 17.31
C PHE A 40 -7.04 11.05 18.71
N LEU A 41 -6.82 9.85 19.24
CA LEU A 41 -7.24 9.46 20.60
C LEU A 41 -6.15 9.76 21.65
N GLY A 42 -4.96 10.16 21.21
CA GLY A 42 -3.82 10.51 22.04
C GLY A 42 -2.66 9.53 21.92
N PRO A 43 -1.49 9.86 22.51
CA PRO A 43 -0.26 9.09 22.34
C PRO A 43 -0.34 7.64 22.83
N ASP A 44 -1.07 7.41 23.93
CA ASP A 44 -1.15 6.10 24.56
C ASP A 44 -1.82 5.05 23.66
N TRP A 45 -2.88 5.43 22.93
CA TRP A 45 -3.62 4.52 22.06
C TRP A 45 -2.75 3.96 20.93
N VAL A 46 -2.11 4.83 20.15
CA VAL A 46 -1.27 4.40 19.03
C VAL A 46 -0.02 3.66 19.50
N ASN A 47 0.60 4.08 20.61
CA ASN A 47 1.78 3.41 21.15
C ASN A 47 1.43 2.03 21.71
N SER A 48 0.31 1.91 22.44
CA SER A 48 -0.20 0.62 22.94
C SER A 48 -0.57 -0.31 21.78
N TYR A 49 -1.26 0.19 20.76
CA TYR A 49 -1.58 -0.60 19.57
C TYR A 49 -0.32 -1.12 18.87
N ALA A 50 0.69 -0.27 18.71
CA ALA A 50 1.97 -0.66 18.12
C ALA A 50 2.73 -1.68 18.97
N GLU A 51 2.65 -1.59 20.30
CA GLU A 51 3.22 -2.57 21.21
C GLU A 51 2.53 -3.93 21.09
N HIS A 52 1.19 -3.97 21.14
CA HIS A 52 0.41 -5.20 20.97
C HIS A 52 0.73 -5.91 19.65
N LEU A 53 0.84 -5.17 18.54
CA LEU A 53 1.25 -5.73 17.26
C LEU A 53 2.63 -6.36 17.31
N ARG A 54 3.59 -5.73 18.00
CA ARG A 54 4.96 -6.25 18.14
C ARG A 54 5.02 -7.45 19.08
N ALA A 55 4.17 -7.51 20.09
CA ALA A 55 4.05 -8.64 20.99
C ALA A 55 3.63 -9.95 20.27
N LEU A 56 3.03 -9.86 19.08
CA LEU A 56 2.75 -11.02 18.22
C LEU A 56 4.03 -11.72 17.70
N GLY A 57 5.19 -11.07 17.79
CA GLY A 57 6.49 -11.66 17.49
C GLY A 57 6.58 -12.26 16.08
N PRO A 58 6.84 -13.57 15.91
CA PRO A 58 6.93 -14.21 14.60
C PRO A 58 5.68 -14.07 13.73
N LEU A 59 4.49 -14.00 14.35
CA LEU A 59 3.24 -13.86 13.60
C LEU A 59 3.17 -12.52 12.86
N LEU A 60 3.67 -11.44 13.47
CA LEU A 60 3.76 -10.14 12.80
C LEU A 60 4.65 -10.22 11.56
N TRP A 61 5.78 -10.93 11.63
CA TRP A 61 6.67 -11.11 10.49
C TRP A 61 6.03 -11.93 9.36
N MET A 62 5.28 -12.99 9.70
CA MET A 62 4.52 -13.75 8.71
C MET A 62 3.51 -12.88 7.97
N VAL A 63 2.74 -12.06 8.70
CA VAL A 63 1.78 -11.11 8.12
C VAL A 63 2.49 -10.09 7.22
N ARG A 64 3.65 -9.55 7.66
CA ARG A 64 4.44 -8.60 6.84
C ARG A 64 4.92 -9.21 5.53
N ILE A 65 5.49 -10.42 5.57
CA ILE A 65 5.98 -11.12 4.38
C ILE A 65 4.81 -11.45 3.44
N PHE A 66 3.70 -11.95 4.00
CA PHE A 66 2.49 -12.24 3.23
C PHE A 66 1.95 -10.99 2.50
N LEU A 67 1.86 -9.85 3.19
CA LEU A 67 1.41 -8.60 2.60
C LEU A 67 2.38 -8.08 1.54
N LEU A 68 3.69 -8.19 1.78
CA LEU A 68 4.71 -7.79 0.80
C LEU A 68 4.60 -8.62 -0.49
N ILE A 69 4.46 -9.94 -0.36
CA ILE A 69 4.23 -10.83 -1.51
C ILE A 69 2.92 -10.45 -2.22
N THR A 70 1.85 -10.20 -1.47
CA THR A 70 0.54 -9.81 -2.02
C THR A 70 0.65 -8.52 -2.84
N VAL A 71 1.30 -7.48 -2.31
CA VAL A 71 1.56 -6.21 -3.02
C VAL A 71 2.38 -6.45 -4.29
N ILE A 72 3.46 -7.21 -4.21
CA ILE A 72 4.33 -7.49 -5.36
C ILE A 72 3.55 -8.21 -6.47
N LEU A 73 2.79 -9.26 -6.13
CA LEU A 73 1.96 -9.99 -7.09
C LEU A 73 0.89 -9.09 -7.71
N HIS A 74 0.22 -8.26 -6.88
CA HIS A 74 -0.79 -7.32 -7.35
C HIS A 74 -0.22 -6.35 -8.39
N ILE A 75 0.91 -5.72 -8.08
CA ILE A 75 1.58 -4.76 -8.96
C ILE A 75 2.09 -5.44 -10.23
N TYR A 76 2.78 -6.58 -10.09
CA TYR A 76 3.34 -7.32 -11.22
C TYR A 76 2.27 -7.69 -12.24
N PHE A 77 1.18 -8.33 -11.81
CA PHE A 77 0.13 -8.77 -12.73
C PHE A 77 -0.70 -7.61 -13.27
N THR A 78 -0.88 -6.53 -12.51
CA THR A 78 -1.55 -5.32 -12.98
C THR A 78 -0.76 -4.64 -14.09
N ILE A 79 0.56 -4.46 -13.91
CA ILE A 79 1.45 -3.93 -14.96
C ILE A 79 1.47 -4.86 -16.17
N TRP A 80 1.59 -6.17 -15.95
CA TRP A 80 1.57 -7.16 -17.01
C TRP A 80 0.29 -7.06 -17.86
N LEU A 81 -0.88 -6.98 -17.22
CA LEU A 81 -2.16 -6.83 -17.91
C LEU A 81 -2.25 -5.48 -18.64
N ALA A 82 -1.79 -4.39 -18.03
CA ALA A 82 -1.80 -3.07 -18.64
C ALA A 82 -0.92 -3.02 -19.91
N VAL A 83 0.29 -3.58 -19.86
CA VAL A 83 1.20 -3.64 -21.01
C VAL A 83 0.64 -4.53 -22.11
N ASN A 84 0.14 -5.72 -21.78
CA ASN A 84 -0.40 -6.63 -22.79
C ASN A 84 -1.68 -6.09 -23.44
N ASN A 85 -2.55 -5.42 -22.67
CA ASN A 85 -3.73 -4.76 -23.23
C ASN A 85 -3.35 -3.62 -24.19
N ARG A 86 -2.27 -2.88 -23.90
CA ARG A 86 -1.74 -1.84 -24.82
C ARG A 86 -1.14 -2.47 -26.08
N ARG A 87 -0.34 -3.53 -25.95
CA ARG A 87 0.29 -4.24 -27.08
C ARG A 87 -0.73 -4.92 -28.00
N ALA A 88 -1.82 -5.45 -27.45
CA ALA A 88 -2.92 -6.03 -28.21
C ALA A 88 -3.72 -4.98 -29.02
N ARG A 89 -3.41 -3.69 -28.86
CA ARG A 89 -4.11 -2.59 -29.53
C ARG A 89 -3.11 -1.61 -30.17
N PRO A 90 -2.51 -1.98 -31.32
CA PRO A 90 -1.55 -1.13 -32.04
C PRO A 90 -2.21 0.10 -32.68
N THR A 91 -3.49 0.03 -33.06
CA THR A 91 -4.25 1.18 -33.58
C THR A 91 -5.21 1.74 -32.52
N PRO A 92 -5.19 3.06 -32.23
CA PRO A 92 -6.17 3.68 -31.36
C PRO A 92 -7.58 3.59 -31.98
N TYR A 93 -8.62 3.59 -31.13
CA TYR A 93 -10.02 3.56 -31.58
C TYR A 93 -10.36 4.93 -32.17
N ALA A 94 -10.94 4.93 -33.37
CA ALA A 94 -11.38 6.13 -34.07
C ALA A 94 -12.40 6.96 -33.25
N ARG A 95 -13.24 6.29 -32.44
CA ARG A 95 -14.06 6.91 -31.40
C ARG A 95 -13.78 6.27 -30.05
N LYS A 96 -13.48 7.11 -29.05
CA LYS A 96 -13.44 6.69 -27.64
C LYS A 96 -14.87 6.66 -27.07
N ASN A 97 -15.67 5.65 -27.45
CA ASN A 97 -16.98 5.46 -26.83
C ASN A 97 -16.79 4.90 -25.41
N HIS A 98 -16.84 5.78 -24.41
CA HIS A 98 -16.58 5.47 -23.00
C HIS A 98 -17.78 4.83 -22.28
N VAL A 99 -18.43 3.85 -22.89
CA VAL A 99 -19.71 3.30 -22.39
C VAL A 99 -19.57 2.61 -21.02
N LYS A 100 -18.39 2.07 -20.67
CA LYS A 100 -18.16 1.30 -19.42
C LYS A 100 -16.92 1.71 -18.60
N ALA A 101 -16.11 2.67 -19.03
CA ALA A 101 -14.85 3.01 -18.37
C ALA A 101 -15.00 4.27 -17.49
N THR A 102 -14.91 4.10 -16.16
CA THR A 102 -14.94 5.22 -15.21
C THR A 102 -13.66 6.07 -15.28
N PHE A 103 -13.68 7.28 -14.73
CA PHE A 103 -12.46 8.10 -14.60
C PHE A 103 -11.36 7.37 -13.83
N ALA A 104 -11.70 6.76 -12.69
CA ALA A 104 -10.78 5.94 -11.89
C ALA A 104 -10.16 4.78 -12.70
N SER A 105 -10.96 4.07 -13.51
CA SER A 105 -10.43 2.99 -14.37
C SER A 105 -9.47 3.51 -15.45
N ARG A 106 -9.70 4.73 -15.96
CA ARG A 106 -8.84 5.36 -16.97
C ARG A 106 -7.51 5.83 -16.41
N SER A 107 -7.51 6.35 -15.18
CA SER A 107 -6.30 6.81 -14.48
C SER A 107 -5.56 5.71 -13.71
N MET A 108 -6.14 4.50 -13.60
CA MET A 108 -5.64 3.38 -12.77
C MET A 108 -4.14 3.09 -12.91
N ALA A 109 -3.60 3.16 -14.14
CA ALA A 109 -2.16 2.92 -14.34
C ALA A 109 -1.30 4.07 -13.78
N LEU A 110 -1.75 5.32 -13.90
CA LEU A 110 -1.04 6.49 -13.38
C LEU A 110 -1.18 6.58 -11.85
N SER A 111 -2.40 6.42 -11.34
CA SER A 111 -2.62 6.40 -9.88
C SER A 111 -1.84 5.25 -9.24
N GLY A 112 -1.85 4.05 -9.83
CA GLY A 112 -1.06 2.92 -9.34
C GLY A 112 0.45 3.16 -9.27
N LEU A 113 1.04 3.90 -10.22
CA LEU A 113 2.45 4.28 -10.14
C LEU A 113 2.73 5.25 -9.00
N LEU A 114 1.81 6.21 -8.77
CA LEU A 114 1.89 7.15 -7.66
C LEU A 114 1.74 6.43 -6.31
N VAL A 115 0.81 5.47 -6.21
CA VAL A 115 0.66 4.60 -5.04
C VAL A 115 1.91 3.75 -4.81
N LEU A 116 2.55 3.22 -5.86
CA LEU A 116 3.81 2.48 -5.70
C LEU A 116 4.92 3.37 -5.13
N ALA A 117 5.08 4.60 -5.65
CA ALA A 117 6.03 5.56 -5.10
C ALA A 117 5.71 5.89 -3.62
N PHE A 118 4.42 6.04 -3.30
CA PHE A 118 3.96 6.22 -1.93
C PHE A 118 4.32 5.04 -1.03
N ILE A 119 4.10 3.79 -1.45
CA ILE A 119 4.44 2.61 -0.64
C ILE A 119 5.95 2.56 -0.36
N LEU A 120 6.79 2.80 -1.37
CA LEU A 120 8.24 2.79 -1.22
C LEU A 120 8.70 3.86 -0.23
N TYR A 121 8.20 5.09 -0.39
CA TYR A 121 8.50 6.19 0.53
C TYR A 121 7.96 5.90 1.93
N HIS A 122 6.73 5.38 2.06
CA HIS A 122 6.08 5.06 3.32
C HIS A 122 6.88 4.02 4.13
N LEU A 123 7.39 2.98 3.47
CA LEU A 123 8.27 1.99 4.09
C LEU A 123 9.61 2.62 4.49
N ALA A 124 10.23 3.42 3.62
CA ALA A 124 11.45 4.14 3.97
C ALA A 124 11.27 5.08 5.18
N HIS A 125 10.09 5.71 5.26
CA HIS A 125 9.73 6.67 6.30
C HIS A 125 9.52 5.97 7.64
N PHE A 126 8.55 5.06 7.77
CA PHE A 126 8.17 4.50 9.08
C PHE A 126 8.77 3.13 9.40
N THR A 127 9.12 2.32 8.38
CA THR A 127 9.69 0.99 8.61
C THR A 127 11.21 1.05 8.72
N VAL A 128 11.87 1.65 7.73
CA VAL A 128 13.34 1.73 7.68
C VAL A 128 13.86 2.96 8.45
N ARG A 129 13.07 4.03 8.54
CA ARG A 129 13.37 5.25 9.32
C ARG A 129 14.59 6.02 8.84
N VAL A 130 14.75 6.11 7.51
CA VAL A 130 15.91 6.76 6.88
C VAL A 130 15.62 8.16 6.35
N THR A 131 14.36 8.59 6.38
CA THR A 131 13.95 9.86 5.76
C THR A 131 14.02 11.05 6.71
N ASP A 132 14.08 10.81 8.02
CA ASP A 132 14.19 11.87 9.04
C ASP A 132 15.21 11.46 10.13
N PRO A 133 16.31 12.21 10.31
CA PRO A 133 17.31 11.92 11.33
C PRO A 133 16.74 11.87 12.76
N ARG A 134 15.65 12.61 13.04
CA ARG A 134 15.00 12.63 14.35
C ARG A 134 14.48 11.25 14.76
N PHE A 135 14.15 10.38 13.82
CA PHE A 135 13.59 9.06 14.11
C PHE A 135 14.60 8.14 14.81
N LEU A 136 15.89 8.33 14.57
CA LEU A 136 16.96 7.58 15.23
C LEU A 136 17.26 8.12 16.64
N LEU A 137 16.85 9.35 16.92
CA LEU A 137 17.06 10.02 18.21
C LEU A 137 15.86 9.83 19.17
N LEU A 138 14.76 9.26 18.69
CA LEU A 138 13.57 8.99 19.49
C LEU A 138 13.90 7.99 20.60
N LYS A 139 13.63 8.40 21.84
CA LYS A 139 13.65 7.51 23.01
C LYS A 139 12.32 6.75 23.09
N VAL A 140 12.30 5.72 23.93
CA VAL A 140 11.05 5.07 24.35
C VAL A 140 10.14 6.07 25.05
N ASP A 141 8.83 5.82 25.00
CA ASP A 141 7.84 6.62 25.71
C ASP A 141 7.95 6.41 27.25
N PRO A 142 7.22 7.19 28.07
CA PRO A 142 7.28 7.06 29.54
C PRO A 142 6.89 5.68 30.08
N LEU A 143 6.20 4.85 29.29
CA LEU A 143 5.83 3.48 29.63
C LEU A 143 6.81 2.44 29.06
N ASN A 144 7.99 2.90 28.60
CA ASN A 144 9.06 2.07 28.02
C ASN A 144 8.65 1.35 26.72
N ARG A 145 7.74 1.95 25.95
CA ARG A 145 7.30 1.45 24.63
C ARG A 145 7.96 2.24 23.51
N TYR A 146 7.85 1.72 22.29
CA TYR A 146 8.28 2.51 21.13
C TYR A 146 7.35 3.71 20.91
N ASP A 147 7.94 4.90 20.84
CA ASP A 147 7.21 6.15 20.64
C ASP A 147 6.84 6.35 19.15
N VAL A 148 5.81 5.62 18.71
CA VAL A 148 5.26 5.71 17.35
C VAL A 148 4.50 7.03 17.15
N TYR A 149 3.84 7.52 18.20
CA TYR A 149 3.15 8.81 18.18
C TYR A 149 4.10 9.95 17.77
N SER A 150 5.23 10.11 18.47
CA SER A 150 6.20 11.18 18.13
C SER A 150 6.79 10.99 16.74
N MET A 151 7.00 9.76 16.29
CA MET A 151 7.46 9.47 14.92
C MET A 151 6.47 9.96 13.87
N MET A 152 5.17 9.71 14.06
CA MET A 152 4.12 10.22 13.17
C MET A 152 4.06 11.75 13.19
N VAL A 153 4.05 12.36 14.38
CA VAL A 153 4.00 13.83 14.53
C VAL A 153 5.21 14.48 13.85
N TYR A 154 6.42 14.02 14.12
CA TYR A 154 7.63 14.58 13.51
C TYR A 154 7.66 14.37 12.00
N GLY A 155 7.27 13.20 11.51
CA GLY A 155 7.19 12.91 10.08
C GLY A 155 6.23 13.85 9.35
N PHE A 156 5.06 14.12 9.93
CA PHE A 156 4.03 14.97 9.34
C PHE A 156 4.15 16.47 9.62
N GLN A 157 5.10 16.89 10.47
CA GLN A 157 5.47 18.31 10.57
C GLN A 157 6.11 18.85 9.28
N ASN A 158 6.70 17.97 8.46
CA ASN A 158 7.21 18.36 7.15
C ASN A 158 6.05 18.51 6.15
N ALA A 159 5.77 19.75 5.74
CA ALA A 159 4.66 20.05 4.83
C ALA A 159 4.74 19.32 3.49
N ILE A 160 5.94 19.06 2.96
CA ILE A 160 6.13 18.33 1.70
C ILE A 160 5.72 16.88 1.88
N VAL A 161 6.15 16.26 2.99
CA VAL A 161 5.82 14.87 3.32
C VAL A 161 4.32 14.71 3.53
N SER A 162 3.71 15.62 4.29
CA SER A 162 2.26 15.64 4.51
C SER A 162 1.48 15.83 3.22
N GLY A 163 1.88 16.78 2.37
CA GLY A 163 1.27 16.98 1.05
C GLY A 163 1.36 15.73 0.17
N PHE A 164 2.51 15.05 0.16
CA PHE A 164 2.70 13.81 -0.56
C PHE A 164 1.76 12.69 -0.07
N TYR A 165 1.60 12.52 1.25
CA TYR A 165 0.67 11.56 1.82
C TYR A 165 -0.78 11.90 1.48
N ILE A 166 -1.18 13.18 1.54
CA ILE A 166 -2.55 13.62 1.20
C ILE A 166 -2.87 13.29 -0.26
N VAL A 167 -1.96 13.62 -1.19
CA VAL A 167 -2.13 13.29 -2.62
C VAL A 167 -2.21 11.79 -2.84
N ALA A 168 -1.37 11.01 -2.16
CA ALA A 168 -1.40 9.56 -2.27
C ALA A 168 -2.73 8.97 -1.75
N MET A 169 -3.25 9.46 -0.63
CA MET A 169 -4.54 9.02 -0.07
C MET A 169 -5.73 9.40 -0.96
N PHE A 170 -5.69 10.54 -1.63
CA PHE A 170 -6.74 10.93 -2.57
C PHE A 170 -6.80 10.06 -3.84
N LEU A 171 -5.66 9.47 -4.22
CA LEU A 171 -5.52 8.66 -5.43
C LEU A 171 -5.67 7.15 -5.18
N LEU A 172 -5.71 6.73 -3.92
CA LEU A 172 -5.89 5.35 -3.46
C LEU A 172 -7.37 4.93 -3.60
#